data_AF-A0A9E7FFM9-F1
#
_entry.id   AF-A0A9E7FFM9-F1
#
_cell.length_a   1.000
_cell.length_b   1.000
_cell.length_c   1.000
_cell.angle_alpha   90.00
_cell.angle_beta   90.00
_cell.angle_gamma   90.00
#
_symmetry.space_group_name_H-M   'P 1'
#
loop_
_entity.id
_entity.type
_entity.pdbx_description
1 polymer ?
#
loop_
_entity_poly.entity_id
_entity_poly.type
_entity_poly.pdbx_seq_one_letter_code
_entity_poly.pdbx_strand_id
1 'polypeptide(L)'
;MRQLYYYLERREWSCPEVGNVLKKNFVPDWPLLASYLISEASLMSSSRWNRYISALPRQPYSLLYWTPSELDTYLVASQIRARAIERITNVIGTYNDLKLRIFSKHPELFPEEVFNIDTFLWSFGILFSRLVRLPSMNGKVALVPWADMLNHSPEVETFLDYDKSSQGIFFMTDQSYQPGEQVFISYGKKSNGELLLSYGFVPKDGTNPNDSVELSLSLNKSDKCYKEKLEALRKHGLSTPQRFPLQITGWPVEMMAYSYLVVSPPNMSRQFEEMAAASSNGTASKMGIKYPELEEKALQFILDCCELSISKYTKFLEDGGTPDSGELSAKQANRKSLLKKMATDLCTSERRILYRTQYILRRRLRDMRSGELRALTLFNGFRKLFKQ
;
A
#
# COMPACT_ATOMS: atom_id res chain seq x y z
N MET A 1 -6.40 -14.14 34.64
CA MET A 1 -5.54 -13.49 33.63
C MET A 1 -5.79 -12.00 33.73
N ARG A 2 -4.86 -11.20 34.29
CA ARG A 2 -5.05 -9.75 34.41
C ARG A 2 -4.99 -9.13 33.00
N GLN A 3 -6.14 -8.66 32.51
CA GLN A 3 -6.27 -8.00 31.19
C GLN A 3 -5.45 -6.70 31.22
N LEU A 4 -4.52 -6.55 30.27
CA LEU A 4 -3.50 -5.52 30.30
C LEU A 4 -3.75 -4.48 29.22
N TYR A 5 -4.24 -3.33 29.67
CA TYR A 5 -4.37 -2.11 28.88
C TYR A 5 -3.15 -1.24 29.03
N TYR A 6 -2.50 -0.93 27.91
CA TYR A 6 -1.55 0.17 27.88
C TYR A 6 -1.84 1.12 26.74
N TYR A 7 -2.51 2.19 27.15
CA TYR A 7 -2.79 3.37 26.37
C TYR A 7 -1.51 4.20 26.23
N LEU A 8 -1.30 4.78 25.04
CA LEU A 8 -0.34 5.84 24.74
C LEU A 8 -0.34 7.05 25.71
N GLU A 9 -1.47 7.43 26.32
CA GLU A 9 -1.63 8.61 27.19
C GLU A 9 -1.26 8.32 28.65
N ARG A 10 -1.30 7.06 29.11
CA ARG A 10 -0.91 6.66 30.47
C ARG A 10 0.33 5.77 30.48
N ARG A 11 1.41 6.25 29.84
CA ARG A 11 2.71 5.59 29.91
C ARG A 11 3.48 6.03 31.14
N GLU A 12 3.51 5.17 32.15
CA GLU A 12 4.72 5.06 32.98
C GLU A 12 5.79 4.43 32.09
N TRP A 13 6.64 5.27 31.53
CA TRP A 13 7.89 4.79 30.92
C TRP A 13 8.73 4.20 32.04
N SER A 14 9.37 3.06 31.79
CA SER A 14 10.32 2.51 32.77
C SER A 14 11.48 3.48 33.03
N CYS A 15 11.79 4.35 32.05
CA CYS A 15 12.58 5.58 32.24
C CYS A 15 11.70 6.83 31.94
N PRO A 16 11.12 7.48 32.97
CA PRO A 16 10.25 8.64 32.81
C PRO A 16 10.90 9.82 32.07
N GLU A 17 12.20 10.03 32.26
CA GLU A 17 12.98 11.14 31.70
C GLU A 17 12.99 11.09 30.17
N VAL A 18 13.24 9.90 29.59
CA VAL A 18 13.19 9.66 28.14
C VAL A 18 11.81 10.05 27.59
N GLY A 19 10.75 9.57 28.23
CA GLY A 19 9.38 9.87 27.82
C GLY A 19 9.04 11.37 27.91
N ASN A 20 9.51 12.04 28.96
CA ASN A 20 9.27 13.47 29.17
C ASN A 20 9.99 14.33 28.12
N VAL A 21 11.24 14.00 27.78
CA VAL A 21 11.99 14.73 26.74
C VAL A 21 11.31 14.61 25.38
N LEU A 22 10.87 13.40 24.99
CA LEU A 22 10.19 13.19 23.71
C LEU A 22 8.85 13.94 23.64
N LYS A 23 8.04 13.89 24.73
CA LYS A 23 6.75 14.61 24.80
C LYS A 23 6.94 16.13 24.76
N LYS A 24 7.91 16.67 25.49
CA LYS A 24 8.22 18.12 25.51
C LYS A 24 8.65 18.64 24.14
N ASN A 25 9.27 17.79 23.32
CA ASN A 25 9.68 18.11 21.96
C ASN A 25 8.61 17.79 20.90
N PHE A 26 7.36 17.52 21.32
CA PHE A 26 6.22 17.26 20.44
C PHE A 26 6.48 16.16 19.40
N VAL A 27 7.21 15.11 19.80
CA VAL A 27 7.49 13.97 18.91
C VAL A 27 6.18 13.30 18.49
N PRO A 28 5.92 13.10 17.18
CA PRO A 28 4.69 12.45 16.72
C PRO A 28 4.51 11.03 17.25
N ASP A 29 3.28 10.50 17.20
CA ASP A 29 2.91 9.22 17.81
C ASP A 29 3.78 8.04 17.37
N TRP A 30 4.04 7.89 16.06
CA TRP A 30 4.81 6.75 15.54
C TRP A 30 6.28 6.77 15.99
N PRO A 31 7.04 7.86 15.80
CA PRO A 31 8.40 7.95 16.33
C PRO A 31 8.44 7.86 17.87
N LEU A 32 7.43 8.39 18.59
CA LEU A 32 7.33 8.25 20.04
C LEU A 32 7.14 6.78 20.47
N LEU A 33 6.28 6.04 19.76
CA LEU A 33 6.09 4.60 19.94
C LEU A 33 7.37 3.81 19.67
N ALA A 34 8.07 4.16 18.59
CA ALA A 34 9.32 3.54 18.19
C ALA A 34 10.39 3.72 19.27
N SER A 35 10.62 4.96 19.72
CA SER A 35 11.55 5.26 20.81
C SER A 35 11.16 4.60 22.14
N TYR A 36 9.88 4.47 22.44
CA TYR A 36 9.42 3.71 23.61
C TYR A 36 9.79 2.24 23.53
N LEU A 37 9.54 1.61 22.39
CA LEU A 37 9.86 0.20 22.19
C LEU A 37 11.37 -0.06 22.29
N ILE A 38 12.20 0.84 21.75
CA ILE A 38 13.66 0.80 21.89
C ILE A 38 14.07 0.91 23.37
N SER A 39 13.52 1.90 24.08
CA SER A 39 13.81 2.12 25.51
C SER A 39 13.42 0.92 26.38
N GLU A 40 12.25 0.32 26.15
CA GLU A 40 11.82 -0.86 26.91
C GLU A 40 12.64 -2.11 26.53
N ALA A 41 13.07 -2.22 25.27
CA ALA A 41 13.91 -3.33 24.84
C ALA A 41 15.31 -3.28 25.45
N SER A 42 15.90 -2.08 25.61
CA SER A 42 17.25 -1.91 26.17
C SER A 42 17.35 -2.28 27.64
N LEU A 43 16.23 -2.22 28.37
CA LEU A 43 16.16 -2.62 29.79
C LEU A 43 16.19 -4.14 29.98
N MET A 44 16.06 -4.95 28.93
CA MET A 44 16.10 -6.41 28.98
C MET A 44 15.19 -6.95 30.10
N SER A 45 15.73 -7.74 31.04
CA SER A 45 15.00 -8.34 32.16
C SER A 45 14.35 -7.33 33.10
N SER A 46 14.81 -6.07 33.12
CA SER A 46 14.26 -5.01 33.98
C SER A 46 13.01 -4.37 33.38
N SER A 47 12.74 -4.54 32.09
CA SER A 47 11.47 -4.11 31.51
C SER A 47 10.35 -5.05 31.92
N ARG A 48 9.23 -4.47 32.36
CA ARG A 48 7.97 -5.21 32.54
C ARG A 48 7.49 -5.90 31.25
N TRP A 49 7.94 -5.42 30.08
CA TRP A 49 7.60 -5.96 28.78
C TRP A 49 8.59 -7.01 28.28
N ASN A 50 9.61 -7.37 29.06
CA ASN A 50 10.68 -8.28 28.64
C ASN A 50 10.16 -9.55 27.96
N ARG A 51 9.13 -10.20 28.52
CA ARG A 51 8.55 -11.43 27.96
C ARG A 51 7.92 -11.20 26.58
N TYR A 52 7.23 -10.09 26.40
CA TYR A 52 6.62 -9.72 25.13
C TYR A 52 7.69 -9.34 24.10
N ILE A 53 8.62 -8.45 24.47
CA ILE A 53 9.69 -7.98 23.58
C ILE A 53 10.60 -9.13 23.15
N SER A 54 10.91 -10.05 24.07
CA SER A 54 11.70 -11.26 23.77
C SER A 54 11.02 -12.20 22.77
N ALA A 55 9.69 -12.16 22.67
CA ALA A 55 8.93 -12.95 21.71
C ALA A 55 8.80 -12.27 20.34
N LEU A 56 9.14 -10.98 20.23
CA LEU A 56 9.08 -10.25 18.96
C LEU A 56 10.16 -10.75 17.99
N PRO A 57 9.89 -10.71 16.66
CA PRO A 57 10.90 -11.03 15.67
C PRO A 57 12.07 -10.04 15.75
N ARG A 58 13.29 -10.57 15.77
CA ARG A 58 14.52 -9.76 15.70
C ARG A 58 14.68 -9.07 14.34
N GLN A 59 14.18 -9.70 13.27
CA GLN A 59 14.20 -9.16 11.92
C GLN A 59 12.83 -9.39 11.27
N PRO A 60 11.92 -8.39 11.33
CA PRO A 60 10.70 -8.40 10.55
C PRO A 60 11.00 -8.54 9.04
N TYR A 61 10.16 -9.24 8.30
CA TYR A 61 10.39 -9.54 6.87
C TYR A 61 9.79 -8.50 5.91
N SER A 62 9.29 -7.37 6.43
CA SER A 62 8.69 -6.30 5.62
C SER A 62 9.67 -5.68 4.62
N LEU A 63 9.15 -4.95 3.63
CA LEU A 63 9.98 -4.25 2.64
C LEU A 63 10.92 -3.19 3.24
N LEU A 64 10.71 -2.78 4.50
CA LEU A 64 11.64 -1.88 5.21
C LEU A 64 13.07 -2.44 5.30
N TYR A 65 13.22 -3.78 5.26
CA TYR A 65 14.51 -4.47 5.37
C TYR A 65 15.10 -4.89 4.03
N TRP A 66 14.48 -4.48 2.92
CA TRP A 66 15.01 -4.77 1.60
C TRP A 66 15.99 -3.67 1.22
N THR A 67 17.17 -4.06 0.72
CA THR A 67 18.15 -3.09 0.23
C THR A 67 17.65 -2.41 -1.05
N PRO A 68 18.18 -1.24 -1.41
CA PRO A 68 17.87 -0.61 -2.69
C PRO A 68 18.11 -1.56 -3.88
N SER A 69 19.21 -2.33 -3.86
CA SER A 69 19.49 -3.32 -4.89
C SER A 69 18.49 -4.48 -4.90
N GLU A 70 18.03 -4.96 -3.75
CA GLU A 70 16.99 -5.98 -3.64
C GLU A 70 15.65 -5.46 -4.21
N LEU A 71 15.26 -4.23 -3.89
CA LEU A 71 14.05 -3.60 -4.44
C LEU A 71 14.15 -3.44 -5.96
N ASP A 72 15.30 -2.97 -6.46
CA ASP A 72 15.54 -2.73 -7.89
C ASP A 72 15.64 -4.01 -8.70
N THR A 73 16.08 -5.09 -8.08
CA THR A 73 16.18 -6.41 -8.73
C THR A 73 14.82 -7.11 -8.73
N TYR A 74 14.15 -7.17 -7.58
CA TYR A 74 13.00 -8.04 -7.38
C TYR A 74 11.65 -7.35 -7.58
N LEU A 75 11.55 -6.04 -7.41
CA LEU A 75 10.28 -5.30 -7.52
C LEU A 75 10.29 -4.28 -8.66
N VAL A 76 11.18 -4.44 -9.65
CA VAL A 76 11.33 -3.50 -10.78
C VAL A 76 10.04 -3.27 -11.57
N ALA A 77 9.22 -4.30 -11.70
CA ALA A 77 7.93 -4.23 -12.42
C ALA A 77 6.81 -3.68 -11.54
N SER A 78 6.83 -3.98 -10.23
CA SER A 78 5.75 -3.65 -9.30
C SER A 78 5.79 -2.20 -8.85
N GLN A 79 4.62 -1.55 -8.82
CA GLN A 79 4.50 -0.18 -8.31
C GLN A 79 4.72 -0.09 -6.79
N ILE A 80 4.60 -1.20 -6.06
CA ILE A 80 4.86 -1.24 -4.62
C ILE A 80 6.30 -0.83 -4.29
N ARG A 81 7.25 -1.01 -5.23
CA ARG A 81 8.64 -0.59 -5.10
C ARG A 81 8.76 0.89 -4.73
N ALA A 82 7.98 1.77 -5.37
CA ALA A 82 8.03 3.20 -5.08
C ALA A 82 7.56 3.51 -3.65
N ARG A 83 6.50 2.84 -3.18
CA ARG A 83 5.99 2.98 -1.80
C ARG A 83 6.98 2.42 -0.77
N ALA A 84 7.72 1.36 -1.11
CA ALA A 84 8.77 0.81 -0.27
C ALA A 84 9.94 1.78 -0.11
N ILE A 85 10.43 2.35 -1.22
CA ILE A 85 11.50 3.37 -1.22
C ILE A 85 11.06 4.58 -0.38
N GLU A 86 9.87 5.12 -0.62
CA GLU A 86 9.33 6.25 0.14
C GLU A 86 9.27 5.94 1.64
N ARG A 87 8.80 4.74 2.02
CA ARG A 87 8.74 4.32 3.43
C ARG A 87 10.12 4.26 4.07
N ILE A 88 11.10 3.66 3.39
CA ILE A 88 12.49 3.57 3.88
C ILE A 88 13.05 4.99 4.07
N THR A 89 12.90 5.85 3.07
CA THR A 89 13.36 7.25 3.13
C THR A 89 12.69 8.01 4.28
N ASN A 90 11.38 7.85 4.48
CA ASN A 90 10.65 8.54 5.55
C ASN A 90 11.09 8.07 6.95
N VAL A 91 11.32 6.77 7.15
CA VAL A 91 11.80 6.24 8.44
C VAL A 91 13.23 6.71 8.73
N ILE A 92 14.13 6.65 7.74
CA ILE A 92 15.51 7.14 7.88
C ILE A 92 15.52 8.65 8.14
N GLY A 93 14.73 9.42 7.40
CA GLY A 93 14.59 10.87 7.59
C GLY A 93 14.08 11.21 8.99
N THR A 94 13.09 10.48 9.49
CA THR A 94 12.56 10.62 10.85
C THR A 94 13.64 10.35 11.89
N TYR A 95 14.43 9.28 11.74
CA TYR A 95 15.54 8.99 12.64
C TYR A 95 16.57 10.11 12.65
N ASN A 96 17.00 10.57 11.47
CA ASN A 96 18.01 11.63 11.34
C ASN A 96 17.54 12.93 12.00
N ASP A 97 16.27 13.28 11.82
CA ASP A 97 15.65 14.44 12.46
C ASP A 97 15.62 14.32 14.00
N LEU A 98 15.21 13.16 14.54
CA LEU A 98 15.25 12.92 15.99
C LEU A 98 16.67 12.90 16.54
N LYS A 99 17.63 12.31 15.82
CA LYS A 99 19.04 12.28 16.21
C LYS A 99 19.57 13.70 16.37
N LEU A 100 19.37 14.54 15.35
CA LEU A 100 19.82 15.93 15.34
C LEU A 100 19.14 16.81 16.38
N ARG A 101 17.81 16.69 16.51
CA ARG A 101 17.02 17.60 17.37
C ARG A 101 17.03 17.20 18.84
N ILE A 102 17.13 15.91 19.14
CA ILE A 102 16.89 15.35 20.48
C ILE A 102 18.03 14.43 20.93
N PHE A 103 18.29 13.31 20.25
CA PHE A 103 19.15 12.24 20.81
C PHE A 103 20.58 12.74 21.06
N SER A 104 21.19 13.44 20.11
CA SER A 104 22.54 13.99 20.27
C SER A 104 22.65 15.11 21.31
N LYS A 105 21.53 15.72 21.73
CA LYS A 105 21.51 16.74 22.80
C LYS A 105 21.35 16.16 24.20
N HIS A 106 20.95 14.88 24.27
CA HIS A 106 20.67 14.16 25.50
C HIS A 106 21.30 12.75 25.43
N PRO A 107 22.61 12.63 25.17
CA PRO A 107 23.27 11.32 25.00
C PRO A 107 23.16 10.43 26.25
N GLU A 108 22.99 11.00 27.43
CA GLU A 108 22.75 10.31 28.69
C GLU A 108 21.39 9.60 28.75
N LEU A 109 20.40 10.11 28.03
CA LEU A 109 19.05 9.52 27.91
C LEU A 109 18.88 8.70 26.63
N PHE A 110 19.61 9.05 25.57
CA PHE A 110 19.54 8.42 24.25
C PHE A 110 20.93 7.95 23.79
N PRO A 111 21.53 6.96 24.47
CA PRO A 111 22.83 6.41 24.08
C PRO A 111 22.83 5.91 22.64
N GLU A 112 23.88 6.18 21.86
CA GLU A 112 23.96 5.82 20.43
C GLU A 112 24.00 4.31 20.21
N GLU A 113 24.53 3.54 21.16
CA GLU A 113 24.50 2.09 21.15
C GLU A 113 23.08 1.51 21.30
N VAL A 114 22.13 2.28 21.84
CA VAL A 114 20.73 1.88 22.02
C VAL A 114 19.82 2.55 20.98
N PHE A 115 19.94 3.86 20.77
CA PHE A 115 19.10 4.65 19.87
C PHE A 115 19.83 4.94 18.55
N ASN A 116 20.09 3.88 17.79
CA ASN A 116 20.72 3.93 16.47
C ASN A 116 19.73 3.61 15.35
N ILE A 117 20.20 3.70 14.11
CA ILE A 117 19.37 3.42 12.93
C ILE A 117 18.84 1.97 12.91
N ASP A 118 19.63 0.99 13.37
CA ASP A 118 19.23 -0.43 13.32
C ASP A 118 18.07 -0.73 14.28
N THR A 119 18.16 -0.24 15.52
CA THR A 119 17.08 -0.35 16.51
C THR A 119 15.86 0.49 16.11
N PHE A 120 16.07 1.62 15.44
CA PHE A 120 14.98 2.43 14.90
C PHE A 120 14.24 1.70 13.76
N LEU A 121 14.97 1.12 12.81
CA LEU A 121 14.40 0.27 11.75
C LEU A 121 13.69 -0.94 12.35
N TRP A 122 14.30 -1.62 13.34
CA TRP A 122 13.66 -2.68 14.12
C TRP A 122 12.31 -2.25 14.69
N SER A 123 12.28 -1.15 15.44
CA SER A 123 11.05 -0.70 16.09
C SER A 123 9.97 -0.32 15.07
N PHE A 124 10.30 0.38 13.99
CA PHE A 124 9.34 0.68 12.92
C PHE A 124 8.87 -0.59 12.19
N GLY A 125 9.75 -1.57 11.98
CA GLY A 125 9.37 -2.87 11.43
C GLY A 125 8.35 -3.61 12.29
N ILE A 126 8.51 -3.56 13.62
CA ILE A 126 7.51 -4.07 14.57
C ILE A 126 6.22 -3.27 14.48
N LEU A 127 6.27 -1.94 14.50
CA LEU A 127 5.07 -1.10 14.44
C LEU A 127 4.29 -1.31 13.13
N PHE A 128 4.95 -1.39 11.97
CA PHE A 128 4.24 -1.64 10.71
C PHE A 128 3.56 -3.00 10.65
N SER A 129 4.13 -4.02 11.30
CA SER A 129 3.65 -5.40 11.21
C SER A 129 2.68 -5.81 12.33
N ARG A 130 2.68 -5.12 13.48
CA ARG A 130 1.98 -5.56 14.69
C ARG A 130 1.09 -4.51 15.35
N LEU A 131 1.16 -3.26 14.91
CA LEU A 131 0.35 -2.21 15.50
C LEU A 131 -1.12 -2.37 15.12
N VAL A 132 -1.97 -2.55 16.13
CA VAL A 132 -3.41 -2.70 15.99
C VAL A 132 -4.07 -1.33 16.08
N ARG A 133 -4.96 -1.02 15.14
CA ARG A 133 -5.85 0.15 15.22
C ARG A 133 -7.16 -0.27 15.89
N LEU A 134 -7.61 0.48 16.88
CA LEU A 134 -8.78 0.19 17.72
C LEU A 134 -9.91 1.18 17.39
N PRO A 135 -10.88 0.83 16.52
CA PRO A 135 -12.00 1.68 16.16
C PRO A 135 -12.79 2.22 17.35
N SER A 136 -13.09 1.38 18.34
CA SER A 136 -13.85 1.75 19.54
C SER A 136 -13.12 2.75 20.46
N MET A 137 -11.85 3.03 20.16
CA MET A 137 -11.00 4.01 20.84
C MET A 137 -10.62 5.17 19.92
N ASN A 138 -11.54 5.62 19.05
CA ASN A 138 -11.33 6.71 18.09
C ASN A 138 -10.14 6.46 17.16
N GLY A 139 -9.91 5.19 16.78
CA GLY A 139 -8.83 4.81 15.88
C GLY A 139 -7.44 4.92 16.47
N LYS A 140 -7.31 4.95 17.81
CA LYS A 140 -6.03 4.82 18.51
C LYS A 140 -5.31 3.53 18.14
N VAL A 141 -4.00 3.53 18.34
CA VAL A 141 -3.12 2.43 17.96
C VAL A 141 -2.40 1.85 19.17
N ALA A 142 -2.21 0.52 19.18
CA ALA A 142 -1.56 -0.19 20.28
C ALA A 142 -0.80 -1.43 19.79
N LEU A 143 0.31 -1.75 20.47
CA LEU A 143 0.88 -3.08 20.46
C LEU A 143 0.16 -3.89 21.54
N VAL A 144 -0.38 -5.05 21.16
CA VAL A 144 -1.24 -5.85 22.04
C VAL A 144 -0.57 -7.21 22.24
N PRO A 145 0.22 -7.39 23.32
CA PRO A 145 0.90 -8.64 23.58
C PRO A 145 -0.06 -9.84 23.50
N TRP A 146 0.43 -10.94 22.95
CA TRP A 146 -0.33 -12.17 22.66
C TRP A 146 -1.31 -12.04 21.49
N ALA A 147 -2.14 -11.00 21.45
CA ALA A 147 -3.11 -10.82 20.37
C ALA A 147 -2.45 -10.48 19.03
N ASP A 148 -1.35 -9.73 19.05
CA ASP A 148 -0.57 -9.37 17.85
C ASP A 148 0.26 -10.54 17.28
N MET A 149 0.19 -11.73 17.89
CA MET A 149 0.76 -12.97 17.36
C MET A 149 -0.20 -13.72 16.43
N LEU A 150 -1.48 -13.33 16.37
CA LEU A 150 -2.46 -13.93 15.47
C LEU A 150 -2.10 -13.61 14.02
N ASN A 151 -2.09 -14.63 13.17
CA ASN A 151 -1.75 -14.50 11.76
C ASN A 151 -2.95 -14.03 10.92
N HIS A 152 -2.64 -13.50 9.74
CA HIS A 152 -3.65 -13.08 8.77
C HIS A 152 -4.25 -14.27 8.01
N SER A 153 -5.58 -14.25 7.82
CA SER A 153 -6.23 -14.98 6.73
C SER A 153 -7.16 -14.04 5.93
N PRO A 154 -7.19 -14.12 4.59
CA PRO A 154 -8.16 -13.39 3.77
C PRO A 154 -9.59 -13.96 3.87
N GLU A 155 -9.77 -15.10 4.54
CA GLU A 155 -11.06 -15.80 4.69
C GLU A 155 -11.86 -15.32 5.91
N VAL A 156 -11.23 -14.53 6.79
CA VAL A 156 -11.86 -14.01 8.01
C VAL A 156 -12.00 -12.50 7.94
N GLU A 157 -13.06 -11.98 8.54
CA GLU A 157 -13.33 -10.55 8.75
C GLU A 157 -13.10 -10.14 10.22
N THR A 158 -12.83 -11.11 11.09
CA THR A 158 -12.49 -10.93 12.51
C THR A 158 -11.34 -9.94 12.71
N PHE A 159 -11.50 -8.95 13.60
CA PHE A 159 -10.44 -8.00 13.97
C PHE A 159 -10.41 -7.74 15.47
N LEU A 160 -9.30 -7.17 15.94
CA LEU A 160 -9.10 -6.78 17.33
C LEU A 160 -9.71 -5.40 17.59
N ASP A 161 -10.53 -5.26 18.64
CA ASP A 161 -11.03 -3.97 19.10
C ASP A 161 -11.14 -3.89 20.63
N TYR A 162 -11.38 -2.68 21.11
CA TYR A 162 -11.60 -2.37 22.52
C TYR A 162 -13.06 -2.62 22.91
N ASP A 163 -13.29 -3.47 23.89
CA ASP A 163 -14.58 -3.56 24.58
C ASP A 163 -14.57 -2.72 25.86
N LYS A 164 -15.51 -1.78 25.94
CA LYS A 164 -15.73 -0.91 27.10
C LYS A 164 -16.22 -1.68 28.32
N SER A 165 -16.99 -2.76 28.12
CA SER A 165 -17.63 -3.48 29.21
C SER A 165 -16.62 -4.34 29.98
N SER A 166 -15.83 -5.14 29.28
CA SER A 166 -14.74 -5.90 29.87
C SER A 166 -13.53 -5.03 30.21
N GLN A 167 -13.45 -3.80 29.69
CA GLN A 167 -12.21 -3.04 29.63
C GLN A 167 -11.12 -4.00 29.15
N GLY A 168 -11.34 -4.63 27.97
CA GLY A 168 -10.65 -5.80 27.36
C GLY A 168 -10.40 -5.65 25.84
N ILE A 169 -9.17 -5.85 25.32
CA ILE A 169 -9.00 -5.95 23.85
C ILE A 169 -9.42 -7.38 23.52
N PHE A 170 -10.37 -7.50 22.61
CA PHE A 170 -10.96 -8.77 22.25
C PHE A 170 -11.07 -8.88 20.72
N PHE A 171 -11.28 -10.10 20.27
CA PHE A 171 -11.78 -10.40 18.94
C PHE A 171 -12.83 -11.49 19.10
N MET A 172 -13.76 -11.56 18.16
CA MET A 172 -14.76 -12.61 18.09
C MET A 172 -14.57 -13.36 16.79
N THR A 173 -14.38 -14.67 16.87
CA THR A 173 -14.23 -15.52 15.69
C THR A 173 -15.52 -15.52 14.86
N ASP A 174 -15.38 -15.39 13.55
CA ASP A 174 -16.46 -15.49 12.56
C ASP A 174 -16.68 -16.92 12.02
N GLN A 175 -15.84 -17.86 12.45
CA GLN A 175 -15.91 -19.27 12.08
C GLN A 175 -15.59 -20.20 13.25
N SER A 176 -15.96 -21.48 13.11
CA SER A 176 -15.65 -22.52 14.10
C SER A 176 -14.23 -23.05 13.90
N TYR A 177 -13.55 -23.39 15.00
CA TYR A 177 -12.20 -23.96 15.00
C TYR A 177 -12.19 -25.30 15.75
N GLN A 178 -11.45 -26.28 15.24
CA GLN A 178 -11.19 -27.55 15.90
C GLN A 178 -9.93 -27.48 16.78
N PRO A 179 -9.80 -28.32 17.81
CA PRO A 179 -8.58 -28.42 18.60
C PRO A 179 -7.35 -28.68 17.71
N GLY A 180 -6.33 -27.83 17.84
CA GLY A 180 -5.10 -27.88 17.04
C GLY A 180 -5.10 -26.98 15.80
N GLU A 181 -6.25 -26.40 15.42
CA GLU A 181 -6.30 -25.41 14.34
C GLU A 181 -5.78 -24.05 14.79
N GLN A 182 -5.15 -23.34 13.85
CA GLN A 182 -4.70 -21.98 14.07
C GLN A 182 -5.87 -21.02 13.94
N VAL A 183 -6.00 -20.13 14.91
CA VAL A 183 -6.95 -19.02 14.87
C VAL A 183 -6.34 -17.86 14.10
N PHE A 184 -7.09 -17.31 13.14
CA PHE A 184 -6.66 -16.20 12.29
C PHE A 184 -7.48 -14.94 12.55
N ILE A 185 -6.91 -13.79 12.16
CA ILE A 185 -7.59 -12.49 12.11
C ILE A 185 -7.41 -11.83 10.74
N SER A 186 -8.19 -10.81 10.46
CA SER A 186 -7.99 -9.93 9.32
C SER A 186 -7.00 -8.82 9.69
N TYR A 187 -5.98 -8.63 8.87
CA TYR A 187 -5.11 -7.43 8.94
C TYR A 187 -5.73 -6.24 8.21
N GLY A 188 -6.99 -6.38 7.76
CA GLY A 188 -7.74 -5.41 6.99
C GLY A 188 -7.69 -5.67 5.48
N LYS A 189 -8.51 -4.91 4.75
CA LYS A 189 -8.64 -4.99 3.29
C LYS A 189 -7.42 -4.37 2.61
N LYS A 190 -6.41 -5.19 2.35
CA LYS A 190 -5.10 -4.80 1.81
C LYS A 190 -4.78 -5.57 0.54
N SER A 191 -4.07 -4.92 -0.39
CA SER A 191 -3.52 -5.64 -1.54
C SER A 191 -2.37 -6.56 -1.14
N ASN A 192 -2.00 -7.51 -1.99
CA ASN A 192 -0.84 -8.35 -1.77
C ASN A 192 0.45 -7.52 -1.67
N GLY A 193 0.55 -6.44 -2.45
CA GLY A 193 1.66 -5.49 -2.33
C GLY A 193 1.70 -4.80 -0.97
N GLU A 194 0.55 -4.40 -0.42
CA GLU A 194 0.47 -3.80 0.91
C GLU A 194 0.78 -4.78 2.04
N LEU A 195 0.38 -6.04 1.88
CA LEU A 195 0.72 -7.11 2.81
C LEU A 195 2.23 -7.38 2.81
N LEU A 196 2.87 -7.43 1.65
CA LEU A 196 4.33 -7.56 1.53
C LEU A 196 5.04 -6.35 2.16
N LEU A 197 4.56 -5.15 1.83
CA LEU A 197 5.13 -3.87 2.28
C LEU A 197 5.15 -3.72 3.81
N SER A 198 4.13 -4.18 4.53
CA SER A 198 4.04 -4.03 6.00
C SER A 198 4.34 -5.30 6.79
N TYR A 199 4.00 -6.49 6.28
CA TYR A 199 4.04 -7.75 7.04
C TYR A 199 5.06 -8.76 6.49
N GLY A 200 5.55 -8.58 5.25
CA GLY A 200 6.60 -9.42 4.69
C GLY A 200 6.12 -10.78 4.15
N PHE A 201 4.89 -10.85 3.64
CA PHE A 201 4.39 -12.03 2.95
C PHE A 201 3.45 -11.66 1.79
N VAL A 202 3.27 -12.61 0.87
CA VAL A 202 2.31 -12.52 -0.24
C VAL A 202 1.35 -13.70 -0.12
N PRO A 203 0.04 -13.48 0.02
CA PRO A 203 -0.96 -14.55 -0.04
C PRO A 203 -0.83 -15.39 -1.32
N LYS A 204 -1.28 -16.64 -1.26
CA LYS A 204 -1.33 -17.51 -2.44
C LYS A 204 -2.18 -16.86 -3.53
N ASP A 205 -1.75 -16.97 -4.79
CA ASP A 205 -2.47 -16.37 -5.93
C ASP A 205 -3.96 -16.76 -5.91
N GLY A 206 -4.81 -15.76 -6.09
CA GLY A 206 -6.26 -15.89 -6.11
C GLY A 206 -6.96 -16.04 -4.76
N THR A 207 -6.24 -16.04 -3.64
CA THR A 207 -6.86 -16.18 -2.30
C THR A 207 -7.23 -14.86 -1.63
N ASN A 208 -6.59 -13.74 -1.98
CA ASN A 208 -6.91 -12.43 -1.42
C ASN A 208 -7.96 -11.69 -2.29
N PRO A 209 -9.21 -11.52 -1.83
CA PRO A 209 -10.25 -10.84 -2.59
C PRO A 209 -10.03 -9.31 -2.69
N ASN A 210 -9.18 -8.76 -1.83
CA ASN A 210 -8.84 -7.34 -1.81
C ASN A 210 -7.56 -7.03 -2.61
N ASP A 211 -7.01 -8.02 -3.33
CA ASP A 211 -5.79 -7.82 -4.10
C ASP A 211 -5.99 -6.77 -5.21
N SER A 212 -4.97 -5.93 -5.39
CA SER A 212 -4.99 -4.85 -6.36
C SER A 212 -3.58 -4.49 -6.83
N VAL A 213 -3.47 -4.08 -8.09
CA VAL A 213 -2.24 -3.52 -8.68
C VAL A 213 -2.44 -2.06 -9.04
N GLU A 214 -1.50 -1.19 -8.68
CA GLU A 214 -1.55 0.22 -9.09
C GLU A 214 -1.20 0.36 -10.58
N LEU A 215 -2.12 0.93 -11.38
CA LEU A 215 -1.82 1.38 -12.74
C LEU A 215 -1.49 2.87 -12.74
N SER A 216 -0.35 3.23 -13.31
CA SER A 216 0.11 4.61 -13.43
C SER A 216 -0.38 5.24 -14.72
N LEU A 217 -1.15 6.32 -14.62
CA LEU A 217 -1.60 7.16 -15.74
C LEU A 217 -0.89 8.51 -15.69
N SER A 218 -0.57 9.08 -16.85
CA SER A 218 0.18 10.34 -16.95
C SER A 218 -0.40 11.26 -18.01
N LEU A 219 -0.34 12.57 -17.76
CA LEU A 219 -0.51 13.57 -18.81
C LEU A 219 0.65 13.50 -19.81
N ASN A 220 0.33 13.68 -21.09
CA ASN A 220 1.33 13.82 -22.14
C ASN A 220 1.91 15.24 -22.13
N LYS A 221 3.23 15.38 -21.95
CA LYS A 221 3.91 16.69 -21.94
C LYS A 221 3.78 17.46 -23.26
N SER A 222 3.50 16.77 -24.36
CA SER A 222 3.28 17.37 -25.68
C SER A 222 1.82 17.78 -25.93
N ASP A 223 0.92 17.58 -24.95
CA ASP A 223 -0.47 18.04 -25.04
C ASP A 223 -0.52 19.58 -25.02
N LYS A 224 -1.27 20.17 -25.97
CA LYS A 224 -1.47 21.63 -26.05
C LYS A 224 -2.08 22.21 -24.78
N CYS A 225 -2.87 21.41 -24.05
CA CYS A 225 -3.53 21.77 -22.80
C CYS A 225 -2.82 21.21 -21.57
N TYR A 226 -1.55 20.79 -21.67
CA TYR A 226 -0.82 20.16 -20.57
C TYR A 226 -0.82 21.02 -19.29
N LYS A 227 -0.60 22.33 -19.42
CA LYS A 227 -0.51 23.24 -18.28
C LYS A 227 -1.86 23.37 -17.57
N GLU A 228 -2.93 23.55 -18.32
CA GLU A 228 -4.29 23.70 -17.81
C GLU A 228 -4.77 22.41 -17.13
N LYS A 229 -4.51 21.25 -17.76
CA LYS A 229 -4.84 19.94 -17.18
C LYS A 229 -4.04 19.67 -15.89
N LEU A 230 -2.75 19.99 -15.89
CA LEU A 230 -1.90 19.84 -14.70
C LEU A 230 -2.36 20.74 -13.55
N GLU A 231 -2.76 21.97 -13.86
CA GLU A 231 -3.26 22.90 -12.85
C GLU A 231 -4.60 22.43 -12.26
N ALA A 232 -5.52 21.93 -13.09
CA ALA A 232 -6.76 21.32 -12.63
C ALA A 232 -6.50 20.14 -11.68
N LEU A 233 -5.55 19.25 -12.01
CA LEU A 233 -5.16 18.15 -11.13
C LEU A 233 -4.63 18.65 -9.77
N ARG A 234 -3.75 19.65 -9.78
CA ARG A 234 -3.12 20.18 -8.55
C ARG A 234 -4.12 20.78 -7.58
N LYS A 235 -5.13 21.51 -8.08
CA LYS A 235 -6.20 22.07 -7.23
C LYS A 235 -6.97 21.01 -6.45
N HIS A 236 -7.02 19.78 -6.97
CA HIS A 236 -7.69 18.64 -6.34
C HIS A 236 -6.71 17.67 -5.66
N GLY A 237 -5.46 18.10 -5.42
CA GLY A 237 -4.46 17.30 -4.72
C GLY A 237 -3.92 16.11 -5.51
N LEU A 238 -4.10 16.11 -6.83
CA LEU A 238 -3.64 15.06 -7.73
C LEU A 238 -2.33 15.47 -8.42
N SER A 239 -1.59 14.46 -8.89
CA SER A 239 -0.32 14.63 -9.62
C SER A 239 -0.32 13.95 -10.99
N THR A 240 0.76 14.12 -11.73
CA THR A 240 1.07 13.30 -12.90
C THR A 240 2.51 12.79 -12.78
N PRO A 241 2.77 11.47 -12.79
CA PRO A 241 1.78 10.38 -12.87
C PRO A 241 0.80 10.34 -11.68
N GLN A 242 -0.40 9.81 -11.92
CA GLN A 242 -1.38 9.42 -10.90
C GLN A 242 -1.53 7.90 -10.92
N ARG A 243 -1.68 7.28 -9.75
CA ARG A 243 -1.82 5.82 -9.62
C ARG A 243 -3.24 5.46 -9.19
N PHE A 244 -3.80 4.44 -9.83
CA PHE A 244 -5.15 3.93 -9.56
C PHE A 244 -5.12 2.43 -9.30
N PRO A 245 -5.77 1.94 -8.22
CA PRO A 245 -5.80 0.51 -7.93
C PRO A 245 -6.72 -0.24 -8.88
N LEU A 246 -6.18 -1.17 -9.65
CA LEU A 246 -6.95 -2.14 -10.42
C LEU A 246 -7.20 -3.38 -9.56
N GLN A 247 -8.41 -3.91 -9.60
CA GLN A 247 -8.79 -5.18 -8.99
C GLN A 247 -9.26 -6.15 -10.08
N ILE A 248 -9.32 -7.45 -9.76
CA ILE A 248 -9.86 -8.45 -10.69
C ILE A 248 -11.33 -8.17 -11.06
N THR A 249 -12.04 -7.46 -10.18
CA THR A 249 -13.44 -7.05 -10.30
C THR A 249 -13.63 -5.79 -11.14
N GLY A 250 -12.59 -4.98 -11.37
CA GLY A 250 -12.68 -3.76 -12.15
C GLY A 250 -11.69 -2.67 -11.73
N TRP A 251 -12.02 -1.44 -12.10
CA TRP A 251 -11.21 -0.25 -11.82
C TRP A 251 -12.08 0.86 -11.22
N PRO A 252 -11.48 1.79 -10.44
CA PRO A 252 -12.18 2.91 -9.84
C PRO A 252 -12.73 3.87 -10.89
N VAL A 253 -13.84 4.54 -10.57
CA VAL A 253 -14.46 5.55 -11.45
C VAL A 253 -13.57 6.77 -11.60
N GLU A 254 -12.76 7.07 -10.58
CA GLU A 254 -11.75 8.13 -10.55
C GLU A 254 -10.72 7.95 -11.66
N MET A 255 -10.38 6.70 -11.99
CA MET A 255 -9.45 6.39 -13.08
C MET A 255 -10.06 6.72 -14.45
N MET A 256 -11.37 6.51 -14.63
CA MET A 256 -12.08 6.92 -15.85
C MET A 256 -12.12 8.44 -15.95
N ALA A 257 -12.45 9.14 -14.86
CA ALA A 257 -12.43 10.60 -14.80
C ALA A 257 -11.07 11.19 -15.21
N TYR A 258 -9.98 10.59 -14.69
CA TYR A 258 -8.62 11.02 -15.03
C TYR A 258 -8.32 10.77 -16.51
N SER A 259 -8.77 9.63 -17.03
CA SER A 259 -8.59 9.27 -18.44
C SER A 259 -9.36 10.21 -19.37
N TYR A 260 -10.56 10.67 -19.00
CA TYR A 260 -11.27 11.71 -19.74
C TYR A 260 -10.48 13.02 -19.77
N LEU A 261 -9.92 13.45 -18.64
CA LEU A 261 -9.06 14.64 -18.60
C LEU A 261 -7.83 14.48 -19.50
N VAL A 262 -7.20 13.30 -19.51
CA VAL A 262 -6.03 13.04 -20.35
C VAL A 262 -6.40 13.19 -21.84
N VAL A 263 -7.50 12.59 -22.29
CA VAL A 263 -7.87 12.56 -23.71
C VAL A 263 -8.70 13.75 -24.18
N SER A 264 -9.11 14.64 -23.26
CA SER A 264 -9.98 15.78 -23.58
C SER A 264 -9.28 16.78 -24.53
N PRO A 265 -9.97 17.24 -25.59
CA PRO A 265 -9.47 18.27 -26.49
C PRO A 265 -9.57 19.69 -25.90
N PRO A 266 -8.87 20.69 -26.49
CA PRO A 266 -8.86 22.07 -26.00
C PRO A 266 -10.24 22.76 -25.91
N ASN A 267 -11.20 22.38 -26.75
CA ASN A 267 -12.57 22.92 -26.71
C ASN A 267 -13.39 22.43 -25.51
N MET A 268 -12.88 21.44 -24.75
CA MET A 268 -13.47 20.96 -23.49
C MET A 268 -12.75 21.52 -22.25
N SER A 269 -12.01 22.62 -22.39
CA SER A 269 -11.25 23.23 -21.28
C SER A 269 -12.11 23.62 -20.08
N ARG A 270 -13.40 23.93 -20.32
CA ARG A 270 -14.36 24.25 -19.24
C ARG A 270 -14.67 23.05 -18.35
N GLN A 271 -14.46 21.82 -18.83
CA GLN A 271 -14.73 20.58 -18.11
C GLN A 271 -13.49 20.01 -17.41
N PHE A 272 -12.29 20.58 -17.61
CA PHE A 272 -11.06 20.03 -17.03
C PHE A 272 -11.08 19.98 -15.50
N GLU A 273 -11.62 21.03 -14.87
CA GLU A 273 -11.74 21.10 -13.41
C GLU A 273 -12.70 20.01 -12.89
N GLU A 274 -13.85 19.82 -13.54
CA GLU A 274 -14.82 18.77 -13.18
C GLU A 274 -14.20 17.37 -13.30
N MET A 275 -13.49 17.09 -14.40
CA MET A 275 -12.80 15.82 -14.60
C MET A 275 -11.72 15.59 -13.54
N ALA A 276 -10.93 16.61 -13.21
CA ALA A 276 -9.92 16.53 -12.16
C ALA A 276 -10.54 16.33 -10.76
N ALA A 277 -11.62 17.04 -10.44
CA ALA A 277 -12.35 16.89 -9.18
C ALA A 277 -12.88 15.46 -9.00
N ALA A 278 -13.52 14.91 -10.04
CA ALA A 278 -14.04 13.55 -10.05
C ALA A 278 -12.95 12.46 -10.04
N SER A 279 -11.71 12.82 -10.38
CA SER A 279 -10.54 11.92 -10.28
C SER A 279 -9.98 11.84 -8.87
N SER A 280 -10.42 12.71 -7.95
CA SER A 280 -10.01 12.69 -6.55
C SER A 280 -10.92 11.79 -5.73
N ASN A 281 -10.39 11.13 -4.69
CA ASN A 281 -11.13 10.23 -3.79
C ASN A 281 -12.11 10.98 -2.83
N GLY A 282 -12.58 12.18 -3.20
CA GLY A 282 -13.47 13.02 -2.40
C GLY A 282 -14.94 12.59 -2.48
N THR A 283 -15.79 13.14 -1.60
CA THR A 283 -17.24 12.86 -1.55
C THR A 283 -18.00 13.11 -2.86
N ALA A 284 -17.44 13.92 -3.77
CA ALA A 284 -17.98 14.17 -5.10
C ALA A 284 -17.76 13.03 -6.13
N SER A 285 -16.87 12.06 -5.87
CA SER A 285 -16.49 11.02 -6.86
C SER A 285 -17.53 9.90 -7.05
N LYS A 286 -18.46 9.72 -6.10
CA LYS A 286 -19.29 8.51 -6.01
C LYS A 286 -20.24 8.28 -7.19
N MET A 287 -20.55 9.30 -7.99
CA MET A 287 -21.52 9.19 -9.10
C MET A 287 -20.92 8.95 -10.48
N GLY A 288 -19.59 8.93 -10.64
CA GLY A 288 -18.91 8.62 -11.91
C GLY A 288 -19.34 9.50 -13.10
N ILE A 289 -18.54 10.50 -13.45
CA ILE A 289 -18.82 11.34 -14.64
C ILE A 289 -18.77 10.51 -15.93
N LYS A 290 -19.51 10.94 -16.95
CA LYS A 290 -19.53 10.27 -18.26
C LYS A 290 -19.41 11.29 -19.38
N TYR A 291 -18.47 11.07 -20.29
CA TYR A 291 -18.35 11.81 -21.55
C TYR A 291 -18.37 10.81 -22.70
N PRO A 292 -19.56 10.49 -23.25
CA PRO A 292 -19.70 9.50 -24.33
C PRO A 292 -18.76 9.75 -25.52
N GLU A 293 -18.51 11.02 -25.85
CA GLU A 293 -17.61 11.44 -26.93
C GLU A 293 -16.12 11.19 -26.65
N LEU A 294 -15.74 10.96 -25.38
CA LEU A 294 -14.38 10.63 -24.97
C LEU A 294 -14.20 9.16 -24.57
N GLU A 295 -15.29 8.40 -24.44
CA GLU A 295 -15.29 7.03 -23.90
C GLU A 295 -14.30 6.10 -24.61
N GLU A 296 -14.36 6.05 -25.94
CA GLU A 296 -13.49 5.15 -26.71
C GLU A 296 -12.01 5.53 -26.52
N LYS A 297 -11.70 6.83 -26.58
CA LYS A 297 -10.33 7.34 -26.41
C LYS A 297 -9.79 7.10 -25.01
N ALA A 298 -10.63 7.30 -23.99
CA ALA A 298 -10.26 7.05 -22.60
C ALA A 298 -9.98 5.56 -22.34
N LEU A 299 -10.85 4.67 -22.83
CA LEU A 299 -10.66 3.23 -22.72
C LEU A 299 -9.42 2.74 -23.50
N GLN A 300 -9.17 3.29 -24.69
CA GLN A 300 -7.96 2.99 -25.46
C GLN A 300 -6.71 3.47 -24.72
N PHE A 301 -6.70 4.69 -24.18
CA PHE A 301 -5.59 5.22 -23.37
C PHE A 301 -5.27 4.33 -22.17
N ILE A 302 -6.31 3.87 -21.45
CA ILE A 302 -6.14 2.94 -20.33
C ILE A 302 -5.56 1.61 -20.82
N LEU A 303 -6.06 1.07 -21.94
CA LEU A 303 -5.57 -0.17 -22.52
C LEU A 303 -4.08 -0.07 -22.85
N ASP A 304 -3.65 1.02 -23.48
CA ASP A 304 -2.25 1.24 -23.84
C ASP A 304 -1.36 1.26 -22.58
N CYS A 305 -1.80 1.95 -21.53
CA CYS A 305 -1.10 1.97 -20.24
C CYS A 305 -1.05 0.57 -19.58
N CYS A 306 -2.14 -0.19 -19.67
CA CYS A 306 -2.22 -1.55 -19.16
C CYS A 306 -1.27 -2.49 -19.91
N GLU A 307 -1.17 -2.38 -21.23
CA GLU A 307 -0.29 -3.20 -22.09
C GLU A 307 1.19 -2.90 -21.83
N LEU A 308 1.54 -1.63 -21.67
CA LEU A 308 2.88 -1.22 -21.25
C LEU A 308 3.23 -1.79 -19.87
N SER A 309 2.29 -1.80 -18.93
CA SER A 309 2.48 -2.41 -17.62
C SER A 309 2.69 -3.92 -17.73
N ILE A 310 1.81 -4.64 -18.43
CA ILE A 310 1.92 -6.10 -18.66
C ILE A 310 3.29 -6.48 -19.23
N SER A 311 3.79 -5.73 -20.21
CA SER A 311 5.11 -5.98 -20.80
C SER A 311 6.23 -5.96 -19.75
N LYS A 312 6.20 -5.01 -18.80
CA LYS A 312 7.18 -4.93 -17.70
C LYS A 312 7.10 -6.15 -16.78
N TYR A 313 5.90 -6.59 -16.41
CA TYR A 313 5.72 -7.77 -15.55
C TYR A 313 6.13 -9.06 -16.25
N THR A 314 5.78 -9.21 -17.53
CA THR A 314 6.18 -10.39 -18.32
C THR A 314 7.69 -10.47 -18.45
N LYS A 315 8.36 -9.36 -18.80
CA LYS A 315 9.81 -9.31 -18.85
C LYS A 315 10.45 -9.72 -17.51
N PHE A 316 9.98 -9.18 -16.40
CA PHE A 316 10.50 -9.54 -15.07
C PHE A 316 10.36 -11.04 -14.77
N LEU A 317 9.20 -11.63 -15.10
CA LEU A 317 8.91 -13.04 -14.82
C LEU A 317 9.68 -14.00 -15.74
N GLU A 318 10.00 -13.58 -16.97
CA GLU A 318 10.82 -14.34 -17.93
C GLU A 318 12.32 -14.27 -17.61
N ASP A 319 12.83 -13.06 -17.32
CA ASP A 319 14.24 -12.83 -16.97
C ASP A 319 14.61 -13.45 -15.62
N GLY A 320 13.60 -13.82 -14.81
CA GLY A 320 13.76 -14.53 -13.55
C GLY A 320 14.53 -13.75 -12.49
N GLY A 321 14.65 -12.43 -12.60
CA GLY A 321 15.46 -11.60 -11.69
C GLY A 321 16.88 -12.14 -11.56
N THR A 322 17.72 -11.89 -12.56
CA THR A 322 19.06 -12.48 -12.69
C THR A 322 19.88 -12.24 -11.41
N PRO A 323 20.22 -13.31 -10.67
CA PRO A 323 20.97 -13.16 -9.43
C PRO A 323 22.43 -12.84 -9.74
N ASP A 324 22.96 -11.79 -9.09
CA ASP A 324 24.39 -11.45 -9.09
C ASP A 324 25.26 -12.69 -8.80
N SER A 325 26.27 -12.94 -9.65
CA SER A 325 27.13 -14.12 -9.65
C SER A 325 28.34 -13.91 -8.74
N GLY A 326 28.13 -14.07 -7.44
CA GLY A 326 29.20 -14.15 -6.44
C GLY A 326 29.05 -15.39 -5.57
N GLU A 327 30.13 -15.83 -4.92
CA GLU A 327 30.05 -16.85 -3.88
C GLU A 327 29.18 -16.34 -2.72
N LEU A 328 28.05 -17.00 -2.48
CA LEU A 328 27.11 -16.65 -1.43
C LEU A 328 27.18 -17.67 -0.28
N SER A 329 27.11 -17.19 0.95
CA SER A 329 26.85 -18.08 2.09
C SER A 329 25.46 -18.72 2.00
N ALA A 330 25.26 -19.88 2.62
CA ALA A 330 23.95 -20.56 2.65
C ALA A 330 22.82 -19.67 3.19
N LYS A 331 23.11 -18.83 4.20
CA LYS A 331 22.13 -17.88 4.75
C LYS A 331 21.73 -16.80 3.74
N GLN A 332 22.70 -16.27 3.00
CA GLN A 332 22.44 -15.28 1.94
C GLN A 332 21.67 -15.89 0.78
N ALA A 333 22.02 -17.12 0.36
CA ALA A 333 21.30 -17.85 -0.68
C ALA A 333 19.84 -18.11 -0.29
N ASN A 334 19.57 -18.53 0.94
CA ASN A 334 18.21 -18.76 1.45
C ASN A 334 17.39 -17.47 1.48
N ARG A 335 17.97 -16.35 1.94
CA ARG A 335 17.30 -15.04 1.89
C ARG A 335 16.98 -14.67 0.45
N LYS A 336 17.96 -14.75 -0.45
CA LYS A 336 17.81 -14.42 -1.88
C LYS A 336 16.65 -15.20 -2.51
N SER A 337 16.59 -16.51 -2.25
CA SER A 337 15.52 -17.39 -2.72
C SER A 337 14.14 -16.97 -2.17
N LEU A 338 14.06 -16.65 -0.88
CA LEU A 338 12.83 -16.19 -0.24
C LEU A 338 12.32 -14.86 -0.83
N LEU A 339 13.20 -13.87 -1.00
CA LEU A 339 12.83 -12.57 -1.57
C LEU A 339 12.37 -12.71 -3.02
N LYS A 340 13.12 -13.49 -3.82
CA LYS A 340 12.77 -13.80 -5.20
C LYS A 340 11.39 -14.47 -5.28
N LYS A 341 11.12 -15.45 -4.42
CA LYS A 341 9.81 -16.12 -4.35
C LYS A 341 8.68 -15.14 -4.08
N MET A 342 8.79 -14.30 -3.03
CA MET A 342 7.76 -13.31 -2.71
C MET A 342 7.51 -12.33 -3.86
N ALA A 343 8.58 -11.88 -4.53
CA ALA A 343 8.47 -10.99 -5.67
C ALA A 343 7.82 -11.67 -6.89
N THR A 344 8.19 -12.91 -7.19
CA THR A 344 7.54 -13.70 -8.25
C THR A 344 6.06 -13.92 -7.96
N ASP A 345 5.71 -14.28 -6.72
CA ASP A 345 4.32 -14.48 -6.30
C ASP A 345 3.51 -13.17 -6.44
N LEU A 346 4.05 -12.04 -5.98
CA LEU A 346 3.42 -10.73 -6.12
C LEU A 346 3.22 -10.35 -7.59
N CYS A 347 4.29 -10.37 -8.39
CA CYS A 347 4.25 -9.99 -9.80
C CYS A 347 3.33 -10.90 -10.61
N THR A 348 3.20 -12.17 -10.23
CA THR A 348 2.25 -13.11 -10.85
C THR A 348 0.80 -12.67 -10.59
N SER A 349 0.47 -12.37 -9.32
CA SER A 349 -0.85 -11.89 -8.92
C SER A 349 -1.21 -10.56 -9.59
N GLU A 350 -0.30 -9.58 -9.56
CA GLU A 350 -0.48 -8.26 -10.18
C GLU A 350 -0.68 -8.38 -11.70
N ARG A 351 0.13 -9.21 -12.38
CA ARG A 351 -0.02 -9.46 -13.83
C ARG A 351 -1.36 -10.11 -14.18
N ARG A 352 -1.89 -10.99 -13.34
CA ARG A 352 -3.21 -11.60 -13.52
C ARG A 352 -4.31 -10.54 -13.52
N ILE A 353 -4.25 -9.57 -12.61
CA ILE A 353 -5.19 -8.45 -12.56
C ILE A 353 -5.08 -7.57 -13.82
N LEU A 354 -3.85 -7.28 -14.27
CA LEU A 354 -3.63 -6.52 -15.51
C LEU A 354 -4.20 -7.23 -16.74
N TYR A 355 -3.97 -8.54 -16.91
CA TYR A 355 -4.55 -9.30 -18.03
C TYR A 355 -6.08 -9.31 -18.00
N ARG A 356 -6.68 -9.42 -16.81
CA ARG A 356 -8.13 -9.32 -16.67
C ARG A 356 -8.64 -7.95 -17.11
N THR A 357 -7.96 -6.88 -16.71
CA THR A 357 -8.28 -5.51 -17.10
C THR A 357 -8.16 -5.33 -18.62
N GLN A 358 -7.06 -5.76 -19.22
CA GLN A 358 -6.82 -5.75 -20.67
C GLN A 358 -7.94 -6.48 -21.43
N TYR A 359 -8.34 -7.66 -20.98
CA TYR A 359 -9.43 -8.42 -21.59
C TYR A 359 -10.75 -7.66 -21.60
N ILE A 360 -11.13 -7.06 -20.47
CA ILE A 360 -12.37 -6.27 -20.36
C ILE A 360 -12.31 -5.05 -21.29
N LEU A 361 -11.18 -4.32 -21.32
CA LEU A 361 -11.00 -3.14 -22.17
C LEU A 361 -11.07 -3.49 -23.66
N ARG A 362 -10.35 -4.53 -24.10
CA ARG A 362 -10.39 -5.00 -25.49
C ARG A 362 -11.79 -5.41 -25.93
N ARG A 363 -12.56 -6.05 -25.04
CA ARG A 363 -13.95 -6.41 -25.31
C ARG A 363 -14.82 -5.17 -25.47
N ARG A 364 -14.76 -4.23 -24.52
CA ARG A 364 -15.55 -2.98 -24.58
C ARG A 364 -15.25 -2.17 -25.85
N LEU A 365 -13.97 -1.99 -26.19
CA LEU A 365 -13.56 -1.27 -27.40
C LEU A 365 -14.05 -1.96 -28.68
N ARG A 366 -14.01 -3.29 -28.73
CA ARG A 366 -14.56 -4.06 -29.86
C ARG A 366 -16.06 -3.84 -30.00
N ASP A 367 -16.80 -3.93 -28.89
CA ASP A 367 -18.25 -3.76 -28.88
C ASP A 367 -18.64 -2.36 -29.36
N MET A 368 -17.94 -1.30 -28.89
CA MET A 368 -18.14 0.09 -29.34
C MET A 368 -17.90 0.27 -30.84
N ARG A 369 -16.73 -0.16 -31.33
CA ARG A 369 -16.37 -0.05 -32.77
C ARG A 369 -17.33 -0.83 -33.66
N SER A 370 -17.78 -2.00 -33.20
CA SER A 370 -18.77 -2.80 -33.94
C SER A 370 -20.16 -2.15 -33.99
N GLY A 371 -20.58 -1.48 -32.90
CA GLY A 371 -21.81 -0.71 -32.83
C GLY A 371 -21.79 0.50 -33.76
N GLU A 372 -20.68 1.22 -33.79
CA GLU A 372 -20.47 2.35 -34.72
C GLU A 372 -20.51 1.90 -36.18
N LEU A 373 -19.86 0.79 -36.51
CA LEU A 373 -19.93 0.17 -37.83
C LEU A 373 -21.37 -0.16 -38.24
N ARG A 374 -22.19 -0.69 -37.32
CA ARG A 374 -23.62 -0.96 -37.57
C ARG A 374 -24.44 0.31 -37.73
N ALA A 375 -24.18 1.35 -36.94
CA ALA A 375 -24.88 2.64 -37.07
C ALA A 375 -24.55 3.31 -38.42
N LEU A 376 -23.29 3.27 -38.86
CA LEU A 376 -22.84 3.80 -40.14
C LEU A 376 -23.44 3.04 -41.33
N THR A 377 -23.54 1.72 -41.26
CA THR A 377 -24.18 0.93 -42.33
C THR A 377 -25.68 1.22 -42.43
N LEU A 378 -26.38 1.35 -41.30
CA LEU A 378 -27.78 1.77 -41.27
C LEU A 378 -27.96 3.19 -41.85
N PHE A 379 -27.15 4.16 -41.41
CA PHE A 379 -27.24 5.55 -41.88
C PHE A 379 -26.96 5.67 -43.38
N ASN A 380 -25.98 4.93 -43.90
CA ASN A 380 -25.70 4.85 -45.34
C ASN A 380 -26.84 4.15 -46.11
N GLY A 381 -27.52 3.17 -45.50
CA GLY A 381 -28.73 2.56 -46.03
C GLY A 381 -29.88 3.56 -46.15
N PHE A 382 -30.14 4.34 -45.10
CA PHE A 382 -31.15 5.40 -45.11
C PHE A 382 -30.85 6.50 -46.14
N ARG A 383 -29.59 6.95 -46.26
CA ARG A 383 -29.18 7.91 -47.31
C ARG A 383 -29.42 7.41 -48.74
N LYS A 384 -29.37 6.10 -48.97
CA LYS A 384 -29.69 5.51 -50.28
C LYS A 384 -31.20 5.47 -50.54
N LEU A 385 -32.02 5.30 -49.51
CA LEU A 385 -33.49 5.33 -49.58
C LEU A 385 -34.05 6.73 -49.90
N PHE A 386 -33.41 7.80 -49.44
CA PHE A 386 -33.84 9.19 -49.69
C PHE A 386 -33.19 9.83 -50.94
N LYS A 387 -32.47 9.05 -51.76
CA LYS A 387 -31.86 9.49 -53.03
C LYS A 387 -32.51 8.81 -54.26
N GLN A 388 -33.65 8.14 -54.09
CA GLN A 388 -34.46 7.58 -55.18
C GLN A 388 -35.68 8.45 -55.45
#